data_AF-A0A7X8GUN8-F1
#
_entry.id   AF-A0A7X8GUN8-F1
#
_cell.length_a   1.000
_cell.length_b   1.000
_cell.length_c   1.000
_cell.angle_alpha   90.00
_cell.angle_beta   90.00
_cell.angle_gamma   90.00
#
_symmetry.space_group_name_H-M   'P 1'
#
loop_
_entity.id
_entity.type
_entity.pdbx_description
1 polymer ?
#
loop_
_entity_poly.entity_id
_entity_poly.type
_entity_poly.pdbx_seq_one_letter_code
_entity_poly.pdbx_strand_id
1 'polypeptide(L)'
;MKYEDLKILDELREKGSISEEEYQREKEKILNAPDPARTGSTKQPLFGMAENTYLMLMHLTQFAGAIIPLAGFIVPILMWTTNKDVNVNVDLHGKNILNAMISYAIYAAVLAITIIGIPVAVVLGIVYAVFVILASVKANNGEYWKYPFTIQFIK
;
A
#
# COMPACT_ATOMS: atom_id res chain seq x y z
N MET A 1 -22.68 -0.43 9.70
CA MET A 1 -23.34 -0.35 8.38
C MET A 1 -24.66 -1.09 8.38
N LYS A 2 -24.71 -2.43 8.49
CA LYS A 2 -25.99 -3.19 8.49
C LYS A 2 -27.10 -2.65 9.41
N TYR A 3 -26.78 -2.24 10.63
CA TYR A 3 -27.79 -1.69 11.56
C TYR A 3 -28.37 -0.33 11.12
N GLU A 4 -27.60 0.49 10.42
CA GLU A 4 -28.06 1.79 9.91
C GLU A 4 -29.00 1.60 8.71
N ASP A 5 -28.65 0.68 7.81
CA ASP A 5 -29.47 0.34 6.65
C ASP A 5 -30.82 -0.28 7.08
N LEU A 6 -30.82 -1.11 8.12
CA LEU A 6 -32.04 -1.67 8.73
C LEU A 6 -32.93 -0.58 9.34
N LYS A 7 -32.33 0.43 9.97
CA LYS A 7 -33.07 1.56 10.57
C LYS A 7 -33.76 2.43 9.51
N ILE A 8 -33.06 2.71 8.40
CA ILE A 8 -33.64 3.43 7.26
C ILE A 8 -34.81 2.63 6.66
N LEU A 9 -34.64 1.31 6.52
CA LEU A 9 -35.68 0.43 5.99
C LEU A 9 -36.92 0.40 6.90
N ASP A 10 -36.72 0.36 8.22
CA ASP A 10 -37.81 0.47 9.21
C ASP A 10 -38.53 1.82 9.13
N GLU A 11 -37.80 2.92 8.97
CA GLU A 11 -38.39 4.26 8.78
C GLU A 11 -39.21 4.37 7.49
N LEU A 12 -38.73 3.79 6.39
CA LEU A 12 -39.44 3.79 5.11
C LEU A 12 -40.75 2.98 5.19
N ARG A 13 -40.74 1.87 5.93
CA ARG A 13 -41.95 1.09 6.22
C ARG A 13 -42.91 1.90 7.09
N GLU A 14 -42.43 2.54 8.15
CA GLU A 14 -43.25 3.34 9.07
C GLU A 14 -43.89 4.55 8.36
N LYS A 15 -43.17 5.16 7.42
CA LYS A 15 -43.66 6.23 6.54
C LYS A 15 -44.62 5.71 5.45
N GLY A 16 -44.88 4.41 5.37
CA GLY A 16 -45.71 3.79 4.33
C GLY A 16 -45.16 3.94 2.92
N SER A 17 -43.87 4.26 2.78
CA SER A 17 -43.21 4.52 1.50
C SER A 17 -42.85 3.23 0.75
N ILE A 18 -42.85 2.10 1.45
CA ILE A 18 -42.60 0.75 0.92
C ILE A 18 -43.64 -0.21 1.47
N SER A 19 -43.94 -1.26 0.70
CA SER A 19 -44.82 -2.35 1.14
C SER A 19 -44.13 -3.31 2.12
N GLU A 20 -44.91 -4.07 2.89
CA GLU A 20 -44.36 -5.08 3.81
C GLU A 20 -43.56 -6.16 3.05
N GLU A 21 -44.00 -6.52 1.83
CA GLU A 21 -43.29 -7.47 0.98
C GLU A 21 -41.92 -6.94 0.52
N GLU A 22 -41.85 -5.67 0.13
CA GLU A 22 -40.58 -5.00 -0.22
C GLU A 22 -39.66 -4.87 1.00
N TYR A 23 -40.22 -4.54 2.16
CA TYR A 23 -39.49 -4.48 3.41
C TYR A 23 -38.83 -5.83 3.73
N GLN A 24 -39.58 -6.93 3.69
CA GLN A 24 -39.03 -8.25 4.01
C GLN A 24 -37.97 -8.69 3.00
N ARG A 25 -38.22 -8.47 1.70
CA ARG A 25 -37.26 -8.78 0.63
C ARG A 25 -35.95 -8.02 0.82
N GLU A 26 -35.99 -6.73 1.15
CA GLU A 26 -34.79 -5.91 1.28
C GLU A 26 -34.07 -6.18 2.61
N LYS A 27 -34.82 -6.45 3.67
CA LYS A 27 -34.28 -6.89 4.97
C LYS A 27 -33.51 -8.20 4.84
N GLU A 28 -34.05 -9.18 4.14
CA GLU A 28 -33.36 -10.44 3.86
C GLU A 28 -32.07 -10.23 3.06
N LYS A 29 -32.07 -9.34 2.07
CA LYS A 29 -30.84 -8.98 1.33
C LYS A 29 -29.81 -8.33 2.24
N ILE A 30 -30.17 -7.40 3.12
CA ILE A 30 -29.24 -6.75 4.05
C ILE A 30 -28.67 -7.74 5.07
N LEU A 31 -29.50 -8.65 5.58
CA LEU A 31 -29.07 -9.70 6.52
C LEU A 31 -28.10 -10.68 5.86
N ASN A 32 -28.42 -11.14 4.65
CA ASN A 32 -27.64 -12.13 3.89
C ASN A 32 -26.48 -11.53 3.09
N ALA A 33 -26.43 -10.20 2.92
CA ALA A 33 -25.29 -9.54 2.30
C ALA A 33 -24.02 -9.87 3.09
N PRO A 34 -22.89 -10.16 2.42
CA PRO A 34 -21.59 -10.23 3.07
C PRO A 34 -21.41 -8.97 3.92
N ASP A 35 -21.05 -9.13 5.20
CA ASP A 35 -20.88 -7.99 6.08
C ASP A 35 -19.81 -7.06 5.48
N PRO A 36 -20.13 -5.82 5.10
CA PRO A 36 -19.14 -4.89 4.59
C PRO A 36 -18.07 -4.53 5.63
N ALA A 37 -18.27 -4.88 6.92
CA ALA A 37 -17.22 -4.87 7.92
C ALA A 37 -16.27 -6.09 7.86
N ARG A 38 -16.68 -7.21 7.22
CA ARG A 38 -15.85 -8.41 6.97
C ARG A 38 -15.23 -8.43 5.57
N THR A 39 -15.85 -7.81 4.57
CA THR A 39 -15.22 -7.54 3.28
C THR A 39 -14.55 -6.18 3.34
N GLY A 40 -13.24 -6.16 3.58
CA GLY A 40 -12.45 -4.93 3.67
C GLY A 40 -12.71 -3.95 2.53
N SER A 41 -13.05 -2.73 2.90
CA SER A 41 -12.76 -1.48 2.19
C SER A 41 -13.11 -1.40 0.71
N THR A 42 -14.32 -0.91 0.40
CA THR A 42 -14.54 -0.15 -0.84
C THR A 42 -14.14 1.31 -0.63
N LYS A 43 -12.83 1.58 -0.75
CA LYS A 43 -12.28 2.84 -1.29
C LYS A 43 -11.14 2.50 -2.26
N GLN A 44 -11.49 2.11 -3.48
CA GLN A 44 -10.53 1.85 -4.57
C GLN A 44 -9.99 3.19 -5.08
N PRO A 45 -8.67 3.43 -5.00
CA PRO A 45 -7.76 2.98 -6.04
C PRO A 45 -6.50 2.30 -5.47
N LEU A 46 -6.30 1.06 -5.87
CA LEU A 46 -5.01 0.34 -5.87
C LEU A 46 -4.86 -0.36 -7.23
N PHE A 47 -5.37 0.28 -8.29
CA PHE A 47 -5.58 -0.32 -9.62
C PHE A 47 -6.35 -1.65 -9.58
N GLY A 48 -7.32 -1.79 -8.67
CA GLY A 48 -8.09 -3.04 -8.50
C GLY A 48 -7.33 -4.17 -7.81
N MET A 49 -6.10 -3.93 -7.33
CA MET A 49 -5.29 -4.93 -6.63
C MET A 49 -5.65 -5.02 -5.14
N ALA A 50 -5.38 -6.17 -4.54
CA ALA A 50 -5.38 -6.32 -3.08
C ALA A 50 -4.30 -5.42 -2.46
N GLU A 51 -4.58 -4.88 -1.26
CA GLU A 51 -3.67 -3.94 -0.58
C GLU A 51 -2.26 -4.52 -0.41
N ASN A 52 -2.13 -5.70 0.20
CA ASN A 52 -0.84 -6.33 0.41
C ASN A 52 -0.06 -6.56 -0.89
N THR A 53 -0.76 -6.92 -1.97
CA THR A 53 -0.16 -7.09 -3.31
C THR A 53 0.35 -5.75 -3.84
N TYR A 54 -0.44 -4.68 -3.68
CA TYR A 54 -0.04 -3.34 -4.07
C TYR A 54 1.22 -2.90 -3.31
N LEU A 55 1.22 -3.05 -1.98
CA LEU A 55 2.35 -2.68 -1.12
C LEU A 55 3.61 -3.51 -1.45
N MET A 56 3.47 -4.81 -1.69
CA MET A 56 4.55 -5.66 -2.16
C MET A 56 5.14 -5.12 -3.48
N LEU A 57 4.28 -4.78 -4.46
CA LEU A 57 4.72 -4.24 -5.74
C LEU A 57 5.41 -2.88 -5.61
N MET A 58 4.97 -2.02 -4.68
CA MET A 58 5.69 -0.77 -4.39
C MET A 58 7.13 -1.03 -3.97
N HIS A 59 7.41 -2.10 -3.23
CA HIS A 59 8.78 -2.48 -2.89
C HIS A 59 9.51 -3.10 -4.09
N LEU A 60 8.90 -4.07 -4.79
CA LEU A 60 9.54 -4.78 -5.89
C LEU A 60 9.86 -3.90 -7.09
N THR A 61 9.03 -2.89 -7.38
CA THR A 61 9.24 -1.97 -8.50
C THR A 61 10.50 -1.12 -8.36
N GLN A 62 11.14 -1.11 -7.19
CA GLN A 62 12.48 -0.52 -7.04
C GLN A 62 13.53 -1.21 -7.91
N PHE A 63 13.34 -2.49 -8.26
CA PHE A 63 14.19 -3.22 -9.19
C PHE A 63 13.93 -2.90 -10.67
N ALA A 64 12.91 -2.11 -11.01
CA ALA A 64 12.62 -1.75 -12.41
C ALA A 64 13.81 -1.03 -13.09
N GLY A 65 14.69 -0.41 -12.28
CA GLY A 65 15.95 0.19 -12.71
C GLY A 65 16.90 -0.76 -13.44
N ALA A 66 16.79 -2.07 -13.19
CA ALA A 66 17.60 -3.09 -13.86
C ALA A 66 17.20 -3.31 -15.33
N ILE A 67 15.97 -2.94 -15.71
CA ILE A 67 15.45 -3.07 -17.07
C ILE A 67 15.50 -1.72 -17.78
N ILE A 68 14.96 -0.69 -17.14
CA ILE A 68 14.90 0.68 -17.66
C ILE A 68 15.62 1.58 -16.66
N PRO A 69 16.75 2.22 -17.02
CA PRO A 69 17.43 3.15 -16.13
C PRO A 69 16.46 4.18 -15.54
N LEU A 70 16.64 4.52 -14.26
CA LEU A 70 15.79 5.42 -13.47
C LEU A 70 14.37 4.91 -13.14
N ALA A 71 13.84 3.89 -13.83
CA ALA A 71 12.49 3.37 -13.54
C ALA A 71 12.36 2.84 -12.10
N GLY A 72 13.45 2.32 -11.53
CA GLY A 72 13.52 1.88 -10.13
C GLY A 72 13.27 2.98 -9.11
N PHE A 73 13.41 4.27 -9.46
CA PHE A 73 13.03 5.39 -8.61
C PHE A 73 11.62 5.88 -8.95
N ILE A 74 11.33 6.02 -10.23
CA ILE A 74 10.11 6.67 -10.72
C ILE A 74 8.87 5.84 -10.41
N VAL A 75 8.89 4.54 -10.72
CA VAL A 75 7.72 3.66 -10.59
C VAL A 75 7.20 3.57 -9.14
N PRO A 76 8.02 3.25 -8.12
CA PRO A 76 7.53 3.18 -6.74
C PRO A 76 7.06 4.53 -6.20
N ILE A 77 7.69 5.65 -6.60
CA ILE A 77 7.22 6.99 -6.24
C ILE A 77 5.85 7.27 -6.88
N LEU A 78 5.66 6.96 -8.16
CA LEU A 78 4.39 7.13 -8.84
C LEU A 78 3.27 6.31 -8.17
N MET A 79 3.58 5.05 -7.83
CA MET A 79 2.65 4.20 -7.06
C MET A 79 2.26 4.85 -5.72
N TRP A 80 3.26 5.32 -4.96
CA TRP A 80 3.01 6.00 -3.69
C TRP A 80 2.17 7.28 -3.86
N THR A 81 2.59 8.21 -4.73
CA THR A 81 1.92 9.52 -4.86
C THR A 81 0.49 9.40 -5.40
N THR A 82 0.21 8.38 -6.22
CA THR A 82 -1.14 8.16 -6.76
C THR A 82 -2.12 7.71 -5.68
N ASN A 83 -1.66 6.92 -4.69
CA ASN A 83 -2.56 6.25 -3.74
C ASN A 83 -2.30 6.57 -2.26
N LYS A 84 -1.38 7.50 -1.94
CA LYS A 84 -1.10 7.90 -0.55
C LYS A 84 -2.27 8.56 0.17
N ASP A 85 -3.11 9.32 -0.55
CA ASP A 85 -4.21 10.08 0.05
C ASP A 85 -5.47 9.22 0.28
N VAL A 86 -5.48 8.01 -0.28
CA VAL A 86 -6.61 7.07 -0.25
C VAL A 86 -6.31 5.84 0.61
N ASN A 87 -5.03 5.49 0.81
CA ASN A 87 -4.62 4.34 1.62
C ASN A 87 -3.46 4.72 2.56
N VAL A 88 -3.71 4.61 3.87
CA VAL A 88 -2.73 4.95 4.92
C VAL A 88 -1.50 4.03 4.90
N ASN A 89 -1.67 2.76 4.55
CA ASN A 89 -0.56 1.82 4.45
C ASN A 89 0.28 2.11 3.20
N VAL A 90 -0.33 2.57 2.10
CA VAL A 90 0.42 3.08 0.95
C VAL A 90 1.27 4.29 1.36
N ASP A 91 0.72 5.23 2.13
CA ASP A 91 1.50 6.37 2.60
C ASP A 91 2.66 5.94 3.52
N LEU A 92 2.37 5.05 4.47
CA LEU A 92 3.35 4.50 5.40
C LEU A 92 4.51 3.78 4.70
N HIS A 93 4.20 2.89 3.75
CA HIS A 93 5.20 2.15 2.98
C HIS A 93 5.94 3.07 2.01
N GLY A 94 5.25 4.00 1.35
CA GLY A 94 5.87 4.95 0.42
C GLY A 94 6.87 5.89 1.07
N LYS A 95 6.55 6.45 2.26
CA LYS A 95 7.51 7.23 3.05
C LYS A 95 8.74 6.42 3.44
N ASN A 96 8.54 5.17 3.85
CA ASN A 96 9.63 4.25 4.19
C ASN A 96 10.53 3.96 2.96
N ILE A 97 9.93 3.69 1.80
CA ILE A 97 10.64 3.48 0.54
C ILE A 97 11.44 4.72 0.16
N LEU A 98 10.83 5.91 0.15
CA LEU A 98 11.52 7.12 -0.29
C LEU A 98 12.66 7.51 0.66
N ASN A 99 12.44 7.40 1.97
CA ASN A 99 13.49 7.61 2.97
C ASN A 99 14.68 6.65 2.74
N ALA A 100 14.40 5.37 2.45
CA ALA A 100 15.44 4.38 2.16
C ALA A 100 16.18 4.74 0.86
N MET A 101 15.45 5.02 -0.23
CA MET A 101 16.06 5.42 -1.51
C MET A 101 17.02 6.59 -1.35
N ILE A 102 16.60 7.66 -0.67
CA ILE A 102 17.43 8.85 -0.46
C ILE A 102 18.64 8.49 0.40
N SER A 103 18.45 7.74 1.49
CA SER A 103 19.54 7.34 2.40
C SER A 103 20.61 6.53 1.66
N TYR A 104 20.20 5.47 0.95
CA TYR A 104 21.10 4.59 0.24
C TYR A 104 21.75 5.25 -0.98
N ALA A 105 21.05 6.17 -1.66
CA ALA A 105 21.64 6.99 -2.71
C ALA A 105 22.75 7.90 -2.19
N ILE A 106 22.55 8.54 -1.03
CA ILE A 106 23.60 9.35 -0.37
C ILE A 106 24.81 8.47 -0.01
N TYR A 107 24.58 7.30 0.58
CA TYR A 107 25.68 6.39 0.92
C TYR A 107 26.46 5.95 -0.32
N ALA A 108 25.76 5.58 -1.38
CA ALA A 108 26.39 5.20 -2.65
C ALA A 108 27.18 6.36 -3.27
N ALA A 109 26.64 7.58 -3.25
CA ALA A 109 27.32 8.77 -3.76
C ALA A 109 28.61 9.10 -2.99
N VAL A 110 28.58 8.99 -1.65
CA VAL A 110 29.78 9.21 -0.80
C VAL A 110 30.83 8.14 -1.09
N LEU A 111 30.43 6.87 -1.21
CA LEU A 111 31.35 5.79 -1.54
C LEU A 111 32.00 5.98 -2.91
N ALA A 112 31.23 6.40 -3.92
CA ALA A 112 31.71 6.58 -5.29
C ALA A 112 32.84 7.62 -5.44
N ILE A 113 33.02 8.54 -4.48
CA ILE A 113 34.10 9.54 -4.50
C ILE A 113 35.47 8.89 -4.22
N THR A 114 35.51 7.70 -3.62
CA THR A 114 36.75 7.02 -3.20
C THR A 114 37.08 5.83 -4.11
N ILE A 115 38.37 5.62 -4.43
CA ILE A 115 38.82 4.48 -5.27
C ILE A 115 38.41 3.12 -4.66
N ILE A 116 38.42 3.01 -3.33
CA ILE A 116 38.03 1.79 -2.58
C ILE A 116 36.49 1.66 -2.46
N GLY A 117 35.76 2.75 -2.69
CA GLY A 117 34.32 2.78 -2.46
C GLY A 117 33.49 2.09 -3.54
N ILE A 118 34.04 1.82 -4.73
CA ILE A 118 33.30 1.09 -5.78
C ILE A 118 32.97 -0.35 -5.34
N PRO A 119 33.93 -1.19 -4.90
CA PRO A 119 33.61 -2.51 -4.33
C PRO A 119 32.62 -2.45 -3.16
N VAL A 120 32.77 -1.47 -2.27
CA VAL A 120 31.88 -1.31 -1.11
C VAL A 120 30.47 -0.89 -1.54
N ALA A 121 30.34 -0.05 -2.57
CA ALA A 121 29.05 0.34 -3.13
C ALA A 121 28.31 -0.86 -3.75
N VAL A 122 29.02 -1.81 -4.36
CA VAL A 122 28.41 -3.06 -4.84
C VAL A 122 27.85 -3.88 -3.68
N VAL A 123 28.61 -4.05 -2.59
CA VAL A 123 28.14 -4.75 -1.39
C VAL A 123 26.92 -4.05 -0.79
N LEU A 124 26.95 -2.72 -0.70
CA LEU A 124 25.82 -1.91 -0.24
C LEU A 124 24.57 -2.13 -1.11
N GLY A 125 24.74 -2.18 -2.44
CA GLY A 125 23.64 -2.45 -3.38
C GLY A 125 23.02 -3.83 -3.20
N ILE A 126 23.85 -4.85 -2.95
CA ILE A 126 23.38 -6.22 -2.65
C ILE A 126 22.58 -6.24 -1.33
N VAL A 127 23.12 -5.61 -0.28
CA VAL A 127 22.42 -5.50 1.02
C VAL A 127 21.09 -4.78 0.87
N TYR A 128 21.06 -3.68 0.10
CA TYR A 128 19.83 -2.95 -0.19
C TYR A 128 18.80 -3.83 -0.93
N ALA A 129 19.24 -4.58 -1.94
CA ALA A 129 18.40 -5.52 -2.67
C ALA A 129 17.77 -6.58 -1.75
N VAL A 130 18.54 -7.15 -0.83
CA VAL A 130 18.03 -8.09 0.18
C VAL A 130 16.95 -7.42 1.04
N PHE A 131 17.17 -6.18 1.48
CA PHE A 131 16.18 -5.45 2.26
C PHE A 131 14.90 -5.14 1.48
N VAL A 132 15.00 -4.82 0.18
CA VAL A 132 13.81 -4.66 -0.68
C VAL A 132 13.01 -5.95 -0.76
N ILE A 133 13.66 -7.10 -0.92
CA ILE A 133 13.00 -8.41 -0.96
C ILE A 133 12.30 -8.70 0.38
N LEU A 134 12.99 -8.50 1.51
CA LEU A 134 12.41 -8.70 2.85
C LEU A 134 11.19 -7.80 3.09
N ALA A 135 11.28 -6.52 2.74
CA ALA A 135 10.18 -5.57 2.84
C ALA A 135 8.99 -6.00 1.95
N SER A 136 9.27 -6.48 0.74
CA SER A 136 8.24 -6.96 -0.20
C SER A 136 7.49 -8.16 0.35
N VAL A 137 8.22 -9.17 0.86
CA VAL A 137 7.63 -10.38 1.45
C VAL A 137 6.79 -10.03 2.68
N LYS A 138 7.30 -9.15 3.55
CA LYS A 138 6.56 -8.69 4.74
C LYS A 138 5.31 -7.90 4.36
N ALA A 139 5.40 -6.99 3.39
CA ALA A 139 4.25 -6.24 2.88
C ALA A 139 3.17 -7.18 2.30
N ASN A 140 3.57 -8.23 1.59
CA ASN A 140 2.63 -9.23 1.08
C ASN A 140 1.91 -10.00 2.21
N ASN A 141 2.58 -10.20 3.35
CA ASN A 141 2.00 -10.79 4.55
C ASN A 141 1.18 -9.80 5.39
N GLY A 142 1.06 -8.53 4.98
CA GLY A 142 0.38 -7.48 5.74
C GLY A 142 1.20 -6.92 6.91
N GLU A 143 2.51 -7.16 6.92
CA GLU A 143 3.44 -6.65 7.93
C GLU A 143 4.17 -5.41 7.43
N TYR A 144 4.26 -4.39 8.28
CA TYR A 144 5.15 -3.25 8.06
C TYR A 144 6.58 -3.60 8.47
N TRP A 145 7.54 -3.32 7.59
CA TRP A 145 8.96 -3.48 7.86
C TRP A 145 9.76 -2.25 7.50
N LYS A 146 10.39 -1.65 8.50
CA LYS A 146 11.23 -0.46 8.32
C LYS A 146 12.57 -0.86 7.73
N TYR A 147 13.00 -0.18 6.68
CA TYR A 147 14.33 -0.39 6.10
C TYR A 147 15.42 -0.05 7.13
N PRO A 148 16.40 -0.94 7.35
CA PRO A 148 17.57 -0.64 8.16
C PRO A 148 18.36 0.54 7.59
N PHE A 149 19.19 1.16 8.43
CA PHE A 149 20.10 2.26 8.04
C PHE A 149 19.43 3.42 7.28
N THR A 150 18.15 3.66 7.54
CA THR A 150 17.36 4.67 6.85
C THR A 150 17.20 5.93 7.70
N ILE A 151 17.57 7.07 7.13
CA ILE A 151 17.36 8.41 7.67
C ILE A 151 15.92 8.85 7.34
N GLN A 152 15.18 9.33 8.35
CA GLN A 152 13.79 9.77 8.17
C GLN A 152 13.72 11.23 7.72
N PHE A 153 13.74 11.44 6.40
CA PHE A 153 13.52 12.77 5.79
C PHE A 153 12.05 13.15 5.80
N ILE A 154 11.17 12.17 5.55
CA ILE A 154 9.71 12.33 5.50
C ILE A 154 9.10 11.58 6.69
N LYS A 155 8.20 12.26 7.41
CA LYS A 155 7.52 11.75 8.61
C LYS A 155 6.06 11.39 8.31
#